data_AF-A0AAW1M0G8-F1
#
_entry.id   AF-A0AAW1M0G8-F1
#
_cell.length_a   1.000
_cell.length_b   1.000
_cell.length_c   1.000
_cell.angle_alpha   90.00
_cell.angle_beta   90.00
_cell.angle_gamma   90.00
#
_symmetry.space_group_name_H-M   'P 1'
#
loop_
_entity.id
_entity.type
_entity.pdbx_description
1 polymer ?
#
loop_
_entity_poly.entity_id
_entity_poly.type
_entity_poly.pdbx_seq_one_letter_code
_entity_poly.pdbx_strand_id
1 'polypeptide(L)'
;MAISLFKKIKKLKSPSPLAICPKYKTLHTSPPKTPKFLHLHAVVEELAGFGAKIHLCSRNEVELNKCLEEWRIKGFNVTSSVCDVTSTEQRLKLMHDVSSVFDGKLNILE
;
A
#
# COMPACT_ATOMS: atom_id res chain seq x y z
N MET A 1 -36.27 18.87 -12.85
CA MET A 1 -34.90 18.31 -12.85
C MET A 1 -34.59 17.57 -11.53
N ALA A 2 -35.42 16.62 -11.10
CA ALA A 2 -35.24 15.95 -9.79
C ALA A 2 -35.22 14.41 -9.86
N ILE A 3 -35.39 13.81 -11.04
CA ILE A 3 -35.49 12.34 -11.19
C ILE A 3 -34.15 11.69 -11.54
N SER A 4 -33.13 12.46 -11.95
CA SER A 4 -31.80 11.92 -12.32
C SER A 4 -30.91 11.57 -11.11
N LEU A 5 -31.17 12.14 -9.93
CA LEU A 5 -30.35 11.92 -8.73
C LEU A 5 -30.60 10.57 -8.05
N PHE A 6 -31.80 9.98 -8.18
CA PHE A 6 -32.10 8.69 -7.52
C PHE A 6 -31.41 7.47 -8.17
N LYS A 7 -31.05 7.54 -9.47
CA LYS A 7 -30.27 6.47 -10.11
C LYS A 7 -28.79 6.48 -9.74
N LYS A 8 -28.25 7.60 -9.26
CA LYS A 8 -26.84 7.68 -8.85
C LYS A 8 -26.63 7.18 -7.41
N ILE A 9 -27.65 7.31 -6.55
CA ILE A 9 -27.61 6.83 -5.16
C ILE A 9 -27.71 5.29 -5.08
N LYS A 10 -28.41 4.62 -6.02
CA LYS A 10 -28.41 3.14 -6.08
C LYS A 10 -27.09 2.51 -6.55
N LYS A 11 -26.10 3.30 -6.98
CA LYS A 11 -24.74 2.80 -7.31
C LYS A 11 -23.80 2.80 -6.09
N LEU A 12 -24.22 3.40 -4.97
CA LEU A 12 -23.60 3.25 -3.66
C LEU A 12 -24.22 2.06 -2.93
N LYS A 13 -24.19 0.89 -3.55
CA LYS A 13 -24.36 -0.37 -2.81
C LYS A 13 -22.97 -0.77 -2.36
N SER A 14 -22.57 -0.27 -1.19
CA SER A 14 -21.45 -0.80 -0.43
C SER A 14 -21.59 -2.32 -0.40
N PRO A 15 -20.60 -3.10 -0.86
CA PRO A 15 -20.51 -4.49 -0.44
C PRO A 15 -20.27 -4.47 1.06
N SER A 16 -21.08 -5.25 1.76
CA SER A 16 -20.96 -5.57 3.18
C SER A 16 -19.54 -5.98 3.57
N PRO A 17 -19.15 -5.76 4.85
CA PRO A 17 -17.91 -6.26 5.41
C PRO A 17 -17.98 -7.80 5.43
N LEU A 18 -16.83 -8.46 5.24
CA LEU A 18 -16.65 -9.91 5.03
C LEU A 18 -16.54 -10.33 3.56
N ALA A 19 -15.58 -9.73 2.85
CA ALA A 19 -14.72 -10.51 1.97
C ALA A 19 -13.32 -10.46 2.55
N ILE A 20 -13.13 -11.14 3.70
CA ILE A 20 -11.80 -11.59 4.04
C ILE A 20 -11.40 -12.49 2.87
N CYS A 21 -10.39 -12.07 2.11
CA CYS A 21 -9.90 -12.79 0.94
C CYS A 21 -9.78 -14.29 1.29
N PRO A 22 -10.44 -15.21 0.57
CA PRO A 22 -10.29 -16.67 0.77
C PRO A 22 -8.85 -17.20 0.50
N LYS A 23 -7.86 -16.32 0.35
CA LYS A 23 -6.53 -16.65 -0.17
C LYS A 23 -5.57 -17.26 0.83
N TYR A 24 -5.92 -17.36 2.11
CA TYR A 24 -5.18 -18.23 3.04
C TYR A 24 -5.54 -19.73 2.88
N LYS A 25 -6.41 -20.08 1.92
CA LYS A 25 -6.84 -21.47 1.67
C LYS A 25 -6.62 -21.95 0.24
N THR A 26 -5.42 -21.71 -0.32
CA THR A 26 -4.82 -22.55 -1.40
C THR A 26 -3.33 -22.24 -1.50
N LEU A 27 -2.52 -22.85 -0.63
CA LEU A 27 -1.07 -22.86 -0.74
C LEU A 27 -0.61 -23.86 -1.83
N HIS A 28 -1.11 -23.70 -3.07
CA HIS A 28 -0.66 -24.47 -4.25
C HIS A 28 -0.62 -23.57 -5.50
N THR A 29 0.03 -22.42 -5.37
CA THR A 29 0.58 -21.71 -6.53
C THR A 29 2.10 -21.71 -6.37
N SER A 30 2.80 -22.14 -7.41
CA SER A 30 4.27 -22.13 -7.52
C SER A 30 4.90 -20.89 -6.87
N PRO A 31 6.06 -21.03 -6.20
CA PRO A 31 6.62 -19.95 -5.39
C PRO A 31 6.79 -18.70 -6.26
N PRO A 32 6.14 -17.57 -5.92
CA PRO A 32 6.39 -16.35 -6.64
C PRO A 32 7.85 -15.97 -6.38
N LYS A 33 8.62 -15.74 -7.45
CA LYS A 33 10.01 -15.25 -7.42
C LYS A 33 10.03 -13.85 -6.79
N THR A 34 9.90 -13.80 -5.46
CA THR A 34 9.71 -12.58 -4.70
C THR A 34 11.06 -12.11 -4.13
N PRO A 35 11.32 -10.80 -4.15
CA PRO A 35 12.49 -10.22 -3.50
C PRO A 35 12.45 -10.50 -1.99
N LYS A 36 13.62 -10.45 -1.33
CA LYS A 36 13.90 -10.96 0.05
C LYS A 36 13.16 -10.25 1.21
N PHE A 37 12.00 -9.62 0.97
CA PHE A 37 11.21 -8.83 1.94
C PHE A 37 9.81 -9.43 2.22
N LEU A 38 9.73 -10.74 2.48
CA LEU A 38 8.45 -11.46 2.66
C LEU A 38 7.52 -10.84 3.73
N HIS A 39 8.07 -10.25 4.79
CA HIS A 39 7.26 -9.64 5.86
C HIS A 39 6.68 -8.28 5.48
N LEU A 40 7.46 -7.39 4.87
CA LEU A 40 6.98 -6.05 4.52
C LEU A 40 5.96 -6.10 3.39
N HIS A 41 6.09 -7.07 2.47
CA HIS A 41 5.10 -7.19 1.39
C HIS A 41 3.71 -7.50 1.95
N ALA A 42 3.61 -8.49 2.84
CA ALA A 42 2.33 -8.86 3.46
C ALA A 42 1.71 -7.69 4.24
N VAL A 43 2.51 -6.97 5.05
CA VAL A 43 2.03 -5.79 5.81
C VAL A 43 1.49 -4.72 4.87
N VAL A 44 2.19 -4.41 3.79
CA VAL A 44 1.76 -3.40 2.81
C VAL A 44 0.44 -3.82 2.15
N GLU A 45 0.31 -5.09 1.77
CA GLU A 45 -0.93 -5.58 1.16
C GLU A 45 -2.12 -5.54 2.13
N GLU A 46 -1.93 -5.93 3.38
CA GLU A 46 -3.00 -5.87 4.39
C GLU A 46 -3.45 -4.43 4.63
N LEU A 47 -2.51 -3.52 4.88
CA LEU A 47 -2.82 -2.11 5.15
C LEU A 47 -3.44 -1.41 3.93
N ALA A 48 -2.91 -1.67 2.74
CA ALA A 48 -3.48 -1.12 1.51
C ALA A 48 -4.86 -1.71 1.22
N GLY A 49 -5.12 -2.97 1.63
CA GLY A 49 -6.44 -3.59 1.59
C GLY A 49 -7.49 -2.86 2.43
N PHE A 50 -7.07 -2.20 3.52
CA PHE A 50 -7.91 -1.29 4.31
C PHE A 50 -7.98 0.14 3.75
N GLY A 51 -7.34 0.41 2.61
CA GLY A 51 -7.31 1.73 1.98
C GLY A 51 -6.29 2.70 2.59
N ALA A 52 -5.33 2.19 3.38
CA ALA A 52 -4.26 3.04 3.91
C ALA A 52 -3.38 3.59 2.77
N LYS A 53 -2.97 4.85 2.91
CA LYS A 53 -1.85 5.41 2.14
C LYS A 53 -0.55 4.99 2.83
N ILE A 54 0.39 4.43 2.07
CA ILE A 54 1.62 3.86 2.62
C ILE A 54 2.82 4.50 1.95
N HIS A 55 3.88 4.77 2.72
CA HIS A 55 5.19 5.13 2.20
C HIS A 55 6.22 4.09 2.66
N LEU A 56 6.96 3.53 1.72
CA LEU A 56 7.99 2.52 1.97
C LEU A 56 9.37 3.06 1.65
N CYS A 57 10.38 2.57 2.34
CA CYS A 57 11.76 2.84 1.98
C CYS A 57 12.62 1.58 1.97
N SER A 58 13.62 1.54 1.08
CA SER A 58 14.61 0.47 0.99
C SER A 58 15.92 1.00 0.42
N ARG A 59 17.02 0.27 0.66
CA ARG A 59 18.30 0.51 -0.01
C ARG A 59 18.34 -0.06 -1.43
N ASN A 60 17.46 -1.01 -1.74
CA ASN A 60 17.43 -1.68 -3.03
C ASN A 60 16.37 -1.08 -3.95
N GLU A 61 16.78 -0.12 -4.77
CA GLU A 61 15.90 0.58 -5.71
C GLU A 61 15.22 -0.37 -6.71
N VAL A 62 15.95 -1.37 -7.22
CA VAL A 62 15.42 -2.29 -8.24
C VAL A 62 14.27 -3.13 -7.68
N GLU A 63 14.46 -3.69 -6.48
CA GLU A 63 13.41 -4.48 -5.83
C GLU A 63 12.22 -3.60 -5.39
N LEU A 64 12.51 -2.38 -4.92
CA LEU A 64 11.49 -1.41 -4.50
C LEU A 64 10.59 -1.02 -5.68
N ASN A 65 11.17 -0.68 -6.82
CA ASN A 65 10.44 -0.30 -8.03
C ASN A 65 9.59 -1.46 -8.57
N LYS A 66 10.09 -2.70 -8.49
CA LYS A 66 9.31 -3.89 -8.85
C LYS A 66 8.06 -4.02 -7.98
N CYS A 67 8.20 -3.93 -6.66
CA CYS A 67 7.06 -4.04 -5.75
C CYS A 67 6.07 -2.88 -5.92
N LEU A 68 6.58 -1.66 -6.13
CA LEU A 68 5.76 -0.48 -6.37
C LEU A 68 4.85 -0.66 -7.58
N GLU A 69 5.39 -1.20 -8.67
CA GLU A 69 4.60 -1.49 -9.88
C GLU A 69 3.53 -2.57 -9.62
N GLU A 70 3.88 -3.64 -8.90
CA GLU A 70 2.92 -4.68 -8.51
C GLU A 70 1.76 -4.12 -7.69
N TRP A 71 2.02 -3.23 -6.72
CA TRP A 71 0.99 -2.58 -5.90
C TRP A 71 0.19 -1.53 -6.68
N ARG A 72 0.83 -0.80 -7.59
CA ARG A 72 0.16 0.14 -8.49
C ARG A 72 -0.87 -0.57 -9.37
N ILE A 73 -0.52 -1.74 -9.92
CA ILE A 73 -1.44 -2.56 -10.71
C ILE A 73 -2.63 -3.05 -9.85
N LYS A 74 -2.40 -3.34 -8.57
CA LYS A 74 -3.46 -3.70 -7.60
C LYS A 74 -4.33 -2.52 -7.17
N GLY A 75 -3.99 -1.29 -7.58
CA GLY A 75 -4.71 -0.07 -7.21
C GLY A 75 -4.39 0.43 -5.79
N PHE A 76 -3.30 -0.04 -5.19
CA PHE A 76 -2.89 0.39 -3.85
C PHE A 76 -2.21 1.76 -3.89
N ASN A 77 -2.48 2.58 -2.87
CA ASN A 77 -1.86 3.90 -2.72
C ASN A 77 -0.55 3.79 -1.96
N VAL A 78 0.48 3.30 -2.64
CA VAL A 78 1.82 3.12 -2.10
C VAL A 78 2.77 4.09 -2.79
N THR A 79 3.57 4.78 -1.99
CA THR A 79 4.69 5.61 -2.42
C THR A 79 5.98 5.05 -1.87
N SER A 80 7.12 5.44 -2.43
CA SER A 80 8.40 4.96 -1.91
C SER A 80 9.57 5.91 -2.12
N SER A 81 10.61 5.74 -1.30
CA SER A 81 11.90 6.42 -1.43
C SER A 81 13.06 5.46 -1.24
N VAL A 82 14.17 5.69 -1.95
CA VAL A 82 15.42 4.97 -1.68
C VAL A 82 16.08 5.64 -0.48
N CYS A 83 16.28 4.88 0.59
CA CYS A 83 16.85 5.38 1.84
C CYS A 83 17.66 4.31 2.56
N ASP A 84 18.86 4.67 2.97
CA ASP A 84 19.63 3.97 3.99
C ASP A 84 19.34 4.60 5.35
N VAL A 85 18.51 3.92 6.14
CA VAL A 85 18.12 4.36 7.50
C VAL A 85 19.28 4.43 8.48
N THR A 86 20.44 3.85 8.16
CA THR A 86 21.64 4.00 9.00
C THR A 86 22.29 5.38 8.84
N SER A 87 22.09 6.06 7.70
CA SER A 87 22.60 7.41 7.44
C SER A 87 21.68 8.48 8.05
N THR A 88 22.24 9.36 8.88
CA THR A 88 21.50 10.48 9.48
C THR A 88 20.93 11.42 8.44
N GLU A 89 21.72 11.77 7.41
CA GLU A 89 21.27 12.65 6.33
C GLU A 89 20.08 12.05 5.57
N GLN A 90 20.16 10.76 5.24
CA GLN A 90 19.08 10.08 4.53
C GLN A 90 17.83 9.89 5.40
N ARG A 91 17.98 9.65 6.71
CA ARG A 91 16.82 9.65 7.63
C ARG A 91 16.10 11.00 7.65
N LEU A 92 16.83 12.11 7.69
CA LEU A 92 16.22 13.44 7.67
C LEU A 92 15.47 13.68 6.36
N LYS A 93 16.07 13.30 5.22
CA LYS A 93 15.42 13.34 3.92
C LYS A 93 14.15 12.48 3.87
N LEU A 94 14.21 11.23 4.36
CA LEU A 94 13.07 10.34 4.45
C LEU A 94 11.92 10.96 5.27
N MET A 95 12.22 11.59 6.41
CA MET A 95 11.19 12.25 7.23
C MET A 95 10.57 13.45 6.51
N HIS A 96 11.37 14.24 5.78
CA HIS A 96 10.86 15.32 4.95
C HIS A 96 9.92 14.80 3.85
N ASP A 97 10.34 13.75 3.15
CA ASP A 97 9.55 13.13 2.08
C ASP A 97 8.25 12.54 2.63
N VAL A 98 8.31 11.80 3.75
CA VAL A 98 7.13 11.27 4.45
C VAL A 98 6.21 12.41 4.88
N SER A 99 6.75 13.48 5.48
CA SER A 99 5.95 14.65 5.87
C SER A 99 5.25 15.27 4.66
N SER A 100 5.93 15.43 3.52
CA SER A 100 5.32 15.96 2.30
C SER A 100 4.25 15.02 1.73
N VAL A 101 4.48 13.71 1.79
CA VAL A 101 3.54 12.71 1.27
C VAL A 101 2.27 12.65 2.12
N PHE A 102 2.38 12.82 3.43
CA PHE A 102 1.26 12.68 4.37
C PHE A 102 0.73 14.01 4.90
N ASP A 103 1.05 15.13 4.23
CA ASP A 103 0.60 16.47 4.63
C ASP A 103 0.90 16.78 6.10
N GLY A 104 2.07 16.33 6.58
CA GLY A 104 2.54 16.48 7.95
C GLY A 104 1.87 15.58 8.99
N LYS A 105 0.96 14.68 8.59
CA LYS A 105 0.21 13.82 9.52
C LYS A 105 0.43 12.33 9.27
N LEU A 106 1.28 11.72 10.11
CA LEU A 106 1.55 10.29 10.07
C LEU A 106 0.73 9.54 11.12
N ASN A 107 0.14 8.40 10.74
CA ASN A 107 -0.51 7.47 11.64
C ASN A 107 0.38 6.23 11.83
N ILE A 108 0.55 5.79 13.08
CA ILE A 108 1.24 4.55 13.45
C ILE A 108 0.20 3.61 14.02
N LEU A 109 0.29 2.32 13.68
CA LEU A 109 -0.57 1.29 14.26
C LEU A 109 0.06 0.85 15.58
N GLU A 110 -0.68 1.01 16.67
CA GLU A 110 -0.38 0.43 18.00
C GLU A 110 -1.09 -0.90 18.19
#